data_AF-A0A951N6Y9-F1
#
_entry.id   AF-A0A951N6Y9-F1
#
_cell.length_a   1.000
_cell.length_b   1.000
_cell.length_c   1.000
_cell.angle_alpha   90.00
_cell.angle_beta   90.00
_cell.angle_gamma   90.00
#
_symmetry.space_group_name_H-M   'P 1'
#
loop_
_entity.id
_entity.type
_entity.pdbx_description
1 polymer ?
#
loop_
_entity_poly.entity_id
_entity_poly.type
_entity_poly.pdbx_seq_one_letter_code
_entity_poly.pdbx_strand_id
1 'polypeptide(L)'
;MDESERLRLQIIRLARDIPHGRVISYGALGKRCEPPISGYICGRIMALVLDDVPWWRVVGKDGRLPISKRGPDHAARQRQLLREEGVEFDENGAILGHFFED
;
A
#
# COMPACT_ATOMS: atom_id res chain seq x y z
N MET A 1 -5.49 -25.17 -2.89
CA MET A 1 -5.17 -23.73 -2.95
C MET A 1 -4.00 -23.58 -3.89
N ASP A 2 -4.22 -22.93 -5.02
CA ASP A 2 -3.16 -22.64 -5.97
C ASP A 2 -2.19 -21.58 -5.40
N GLU A 3 -1.02 -21.42 -6.02
CA GLU A 3 0.03 -20.51 -5.54
C GLU A 3 -0.38 -19.03 -5.64
N SER A 4 -1.19 -18.67 -6.64
CA SER A 4 -1.70 -17.32 -6.84
C SER A 4 -2.67 -16.93 -5.73
N GLU A 5 -3.58 -17.84 -5.36
CA GLU A 5 -4.52 -17.68 -4.27
C GLU A 5 -3.80 -17.57 -2.92
N ARG A 6 -2.78 -18.41 -2.69
CA ARG A 6 -1.94 -18.31 -1.49
C ARG A 6 -1.27 -16.95 -1.38
N LEU A 7 -0.68 -16.45 -2.46
CA LEU A 7 -0.02 -15.15 -2.47
C LEU A 7 -1.00 -13.99 -2.27
N ARG A 8 -2.19 -14.06 -2.89
CA ARG A 8 -3.27 -13.08 -2.67
C ARG A 8 -3.69 -13.03 -1.21
N LEU A 9 -3.90 -14.19 -0.58
CA LEU A 9 -4.27 -14.26 0.85
C LEU A 9 -3.17 -13.74 1.76
N GLN A 10 -1.90 -13.99 1.46
CA GLN A 10 -0.77 -13.42 2.19
C GLN A 10 -0.77 -11.89 2.12
N ILE A 11 -0.91 -11.32 0.93
CA ILE A 11 -0.97 -9.86 0.76
C ILE A 11 -2.16 -9.26 1.50
N ILE A 12 -3.33 -9.90 1.46
CA ILE A 12 -4.51 -9.45 2.20
C ILE A 12 -4.23 -9.39 3.70
N ARG A 13 -3.64 -10.45 4.25
CA ARG A 13 -3.27 -10.52 5.67
C ARG A 13 -2.26 -9.43 6.03
N LEU A 14 -1.15 -9.35 5.30
CA LEU A 14 -0.09 -8.37 5.56
C LEU A 14 -0.59 -6.93 5.44
N ALA A 15 -1.47 -6.64 4.48
CA ALA A 15 -2.07 -5.32 4.34
C ALA A 15 -2.98 -4.95 5.52
N ARG A 16 -3.72 -5.92 6.07
CA ARG A 16 -4.56 -5.70 7.27
C ARG A 16 -3.75 -5.48 8.54
N ASP A 17 -2.55 -6.05 8.61
CA ASP A 17 -1.65 -5.90 9.75
C ASP A 17 -0.95 -4.52 9.80
N ILE A 18 -1.05 -3.69 8.76
CA ILE A 18 -0.47 -2.34 8.75
C ILE A 18 -1.24 -1.48 9.77
N PRO A 19 -0.58 -0.88 10.78
CA PRO A 19 -1.27 -0.10 11.79
C PRO A 19 -1.95 1.14 11.23
N HIS A 20 -2.99 1.61 11.92
CA HIS A 20 -3.63 2.90 11.61
C HIS A 20 -2.62 4.05 11.76
N GLY A 21 -2.63 4.98 10.82
CA GLY A 21 -1.70 6.12 10.80
C GLY A 21 -0.29 5.73 10.37
N ARG A 22 -0.10 4.54 9.80
CA ARG A 22 1.19 4.03 9.33
C ARG A 22 1.06 3.56 7.89
N VAL A 23 2.18 3.60 7.16
CA VAL A 23 2.24 3.20 5.75
C VAL A 23 3.38 2.24 5.49
N ILE A 24 3.26 1.44 4.44
CA ILE A 24 4.33 0.57 3.97
C ILE A 24 4.51 0.72 2.47
N SER A 25 5.75 0.60 1.97
CA SER A 25 5.98 0.60 0.54
C SER A 25 5.56 -0.73 -0.11
N TYR A 26 5.12 -0.71 -1.37
CA TYR A 26 4.86 -1.96 -2.13
C TYR A 26 6.07 -2.91 -2.12
N GLY A 27 7.29 -2.37 -2.16
CA GLY A 27 8.52 -3.17 -2.10
C GLY A 27 8.72 -3.84 -0.75
N ALA A 28 8.50 -3.11 0.34
CA ALA A 28 8.60 -3.65 1.70
C ALA A 28 7.49 -4.69 1.96
N LEU A 29 6.25 -4.42 1.55
CA LEU A 29 5.16 -5.39 1.66
C LEU A 29 5.45 -6.67 0.86
N GLY A 30 5.95 -6.53 -0.37
CA GLY A 30 6.35 -7.67 -1.20
C GLY A 30 7.48 -8.52 -0.60
N LYS A 31 8.42 -7.90 0.13
CA LYS A 31 9.48 -8.61 0.86
C LYS A 31 8.97 -9.41 2.06
N ARG A 32 7.82 -9.03 2.63
CA ARG A 32 7.17 -9.76 3.74
C ARG A 32 6.37 -10.98 3.27
N CYS A 33 6.19 -11.17 1.96
CA CYS A 33 5.56 -12.38 1.41
C CYS A 33 6.53 -13.58 1.43
N GLU A 34 5.97 -14.79 1.44
CA GLU A 34 6.70 -16.05 1.35
C GLU A 34 6.23 -16.87 0.13
N PRO A 35 7.05 -17.00 -0.94
CA PRO A 35 8.37 -16.38 -1.11
C PRO A 35 8.28 -14.86 -1.33
N PRO A 36 9.38 -14.10 -1.11
CA PRO A 36 9.42 -12.67 -1.38
C PRO A 36 9.13 -12.35 -2.84
N ILE A 37 8.36 -11.30 -3.07
CA ILE A 37 7.99 -10.83 -4.41
C ILE A 37 8.43 -9.38 -4.64
N SER A 38 8.52 -8.99 -5.91
CA SER A 38 8.80 -7.60 -6.25
C SER A 38 7.63 -6.67 -5.89
N GLY A 39 7.94 -5.41 -5.59
CA GLY A 39 6.90 -4.40 -5.36
C GLY A 39 5.98 -4.20 -6.56
N TYR A 40 6.46 -4.46 -7.78
CA TYR A 40 5.63 -4.45 -8.98
C TYR A 40 4.56 -5.55 -8.94
N ILE A 41 4.94 -6.79 -8.61
CA ILE A 41 3.99 -7.91 -8.46
C ILE A 41 3.02 -7.61 -7.31
N CYS A 42 3.53 -7.12 -6.17
CA CYS A 42 2.71 -6.73 -5.03
C CYS A 42 1.64 -5.70 -5.43
N GLY A 43 2.03 -4.65 -6.16
CA GLY A 43 1.09 -3.64 -6.66
C GLY A 43 0.03 -4.21 -7.60
N ARG A 44 0.40 -5.16 -8.49
CA ARG A 44 -0.56 -5.83 -9.38
C ARG A 44 -1.58 -6.67 -8.62
N ILE A 45 -1.18 -7.33 -7.54
CA ILE A 45 -2.10 -8.15 -6.72
C ILE A 45 -2.97 -7.26 -5.82
N MET A 46 -2.37 -6.26 -5.16
CA MET A 46 -3.11 -5.25 -4.37
C MET A 46 -4.22 -4.59 -5.18
N ALA A 47 -3.97 -4.36 -6.47
CA ALA A 47 -4.93 -3.81 -7.41
C ALA A 47 -6.21 -4.66 -7.61
N LEU A 48 -6.21 -5.93 -7.19
CA LEU A 48 -7.33 -6.88 -7.26
C LEU A 48 -8.06 -7.06 -5.93
N VAL A 49 -7.58 -6.45 -4.84
CA VAL A 49 -8.08 -6.65 -3.47
C VAL A 49 -8.39 -5.32 -2.76
N LEU A 50 -8.56 -4.22 -3.50
CA LEU A 50 -8.73 -2.89 -2.92
C LEU A 50 -9.92 -2.81 -1.94
N ASP A 51 -11.00 -3.55 -2.19
CA ASP A 51 -12.20 -3.47 -1.35
C ASP A 51 -12.10 -4.28 -0.04
N ASP A 52 -11.06 -5.11 0.10
CA ASP A 52 -10.93 -6.08 1.20
C ASP A 52 -9.94 -5.66 2.31
N VAL A 53 -9.16 -4.60 2.07
CA VAL A 53 -7.96 -4.25 2.87
C VAL A 53 -7.79 -2.74 3.01
N PRO A 54 -7.02 -2.24 4.00
CA PRO A 54 -6.67 -0.82 4.11
C PRO A 54 -5.61 -0.44 3.06
N TRP A 55 -5.97 -0.58 1.79
CA TRP A 55 -5.06 -0.44 0.64
C TRP A 55 -4.39 0.93 0.58
N TRP A 56 -5.04 1.96 1.16
CA TRP A 56 -4.50 3.31 1.19
C TRP A 56 -3.19 3.41 1.99
N ARG A 57 -2.92 2.45 2.89
CA ARG A 57 -1.67 2.35 3.65
C ARG A 57 -0.50 1.77 2.85
N VAL A 58 -0.71 1.33 1.60
CA VAL A 58 0.35 0.78 0.73
C VAL A 58 0.73 1.78 -0.37
N VAL A 59 1.98 2.24 -0.35
CA VAL A 59 2.44 3.44 -1.09
C VAL A 59 3.75 3.22 -1.85
N GLY A 60 4.15 4.22 -2.65
CA GLY A 60 5.48 4.24 -3.26
C GLY A 60 6.58 4.37 -2.20
N LYS A 61 7.76 3.79 -2.47
CA LYS A 61 8.93 3.90 -1.56
C LYS A 61 9.41 5.34 -1.36
N ASP A 62 9.00 6.25 -2.24
CA ASP A 62 9.31 7.67 -2.28
C ASP A 62 8.22 8.52 -1.62
N GLY A 63 7.27 7.91 -0.90
CA GLY A 63 6.15 8.62 -0.28
C GLY A 63 5.06 9.04 -1.27
N ARG A 64 5.21 8.73 -2.57
CA ARG A 64 4.22 9.10 -3.59
C ARG A 64 3.10 8.07 -3.65
N LEU A 65 1.97 8.50 -4.23
CA LEU A 65 0.77 7.69 -4.42
C LEU A 65 0.69 7.20 -5.88
N PRO A 66 1.31 6.05 -6.24
CA PRO A 66 1.32 5.56 -7.61
C PRO A 66 -0.06 5.13 -8.12
N ILE A 67 -1.07 5.03 -7.25
CA ILE A 67 -2.45 4.71 -7.64
C ILE A 67 -3.05 5.77 -8.58
N SER A 68 -2.49 6.97 -8.63
CA SER A 68 -2.85 8.02 -9.60
C SER A 68 -2.83 7.53 -11.05
N LYS A 69 -2.01 6.53 -11.36
CA LYS A 69 -1.95 5.90 -12.69
C LYS A 69 -3.23 5.15 -13.07
N ARG A 70 -4.09 4.80 -12.09
CA ARG A 70 -5.41 4.16 -12.34
C ARG A 70 -6.52 5.20 -12.52
N GLY A 71 -6.26 6.47 -12.20
CA GLY A 71 -7.20 7.57 -12.30
C GLY A 71 -6.95 8.62 -11.20
N PRO A 72 -7.20 9.90 -11.47
CA PRO A 72 -6.96 10.98 -10.50
C PRO A 72 -7.80 10.83 -9.21
N ASP A 73 -9.03 10.31 -9.32
CA ASP A 73 -9.95 10.14 -8.20
C ASP A 73 -9.43 9.14 -7.16
N HIS A 74 -8.71 8.10 -7.60
CA HIS A 74 -8.13 7.11 -6.70
C HIS A 74 -7.03 7.71 -5.81
N ALA A 75 -6.19 8.59 -6.36
CA ALA A 75 -5.15 9.25 -5.59
C ALA A 75 -5.74 10.26 -4.60
N ALA A 76 -6.78 11.00 -5.01
CA ALA A 76 -7.51 11.89 -4.12
C ALA A 76 -8.13 11.12 -2.94
N ARG A 77 -8.78 9.98 -3.23
CA ARG A 77 -9.37 9.11 -2.20
C ARG A 77 -8.31 8.51 -1.28
N GLN A 78 -7.20 8.01 -1.82
CA GLN A 78 -6.09 7.49 -1.02
C GLN A 78 -5.56 8.55 -0.06
N ARG A 79 -5.31 9.76 -0.57
CA ARG A 79 -4.80 10.87 0.23
C ARG A 79 -5.79 11.30 1.31
N GLN A 80 -7.09 11.32 1.01
CA GLN A 80 -8.13 11.62 1.99
C GLN A 80 -8.11 10.60 3.14
N LEU A 81 -8.15 9.30 2.83
CA LEU A 81 -8.13 8.24 3.83
C LEU A 81 -6.88 8.31 4.71
N LEU A 82 -5.71 8.53 4.11
CA LEU A 82 -4.46 8.70 4.85
C LEU A 82 -4.51 9.91 5.82
N ARG A 83 -5.08 11.03 5.39
CA ARG A 83 -5.26 12.22 6.25
C ARG A 83 -6.26 11.97 7.38
N GLU A 84 -7.32 11.22 7.13
CA GLU A 84 -8.27 10.79 8.17
C GLU A 84 -7.57 9.94 9.25
N GLU A 85 -6.49 9.24 8.90
CA GLU A 85 -5.64 8.52 9.86
C GLU A 85 -4.51 9.35 10.49
N GLY A 86 -4.41 10.65 10.15
CA GLY A 86 -3.38 11.55 10.66
C GLY A 86 -2.05 11.50 9.90
N VAL A 87 -1.99 10.86 8.72
CA VAL A 87 -0.78 10.84 7.89
C VAL A 87 -0.61 12.17 7.17
N GLU A 88 0.57 12.77 7.34
CA GLU A 88 0.93 14.06 6.76
C GLU A 88 1.77 13.92 5.49
N PHE A 89 1.73 14.97 4.67
CA PHE A 89 2.43 15.06 3.39
C PHE A 89 3.29 16.32 3.38
N ASP A 90 4.44 16.26 2.71
CA ASP A 90 5.30 17.41 2.47
C ASP A 90 4.73 18.33 1.37
N GLU A 91 5.46 19.41 1.09
CA GLU A 91 5.14 20.39 0.04
C GLU A 91 5.07 19.78 -1.37
N ASN A 92 5.78 18.66 -1.60
CA ASN A 92 5.78 17.92 -2.87
C ASN A 92 4.67 16.88 -2.93
N GLY A 93 3.86 16.75 -1.87
CA GLY A 93 2.78 15.80 -1.75
C GLY A 93 3.25 14.36 -1.51
N ALA A 94 4.48 14.15 -1.03
CA ALA A 94 5.00 12.88 -0.56
C ALA A 94 4.73 12.70 0.95
N ILE A 95 4.48 11.47 1.38
CA ILE A 95 4.27 11.14 2.80
C ILE A 95 5.56 11.36 3.59
N LEU A 96 5.45 11.96 4.78
CA LEU A 96 6.61 12.15 5.65
C LEU A 96 7.20 10.81 6.11
N GLY A 97 8.53 10.72 6.10
CA GLY A 97 9.25 9.45 6.33
C GLY A 97 8.94 8.78 7.67
N HIS A 98 8.60 9.56 8.70
CA HIS A 98 8.33 9.02 10.03
C HIS A 98 7.04 8.19 10.11
N PHE A 99 6.18 8.18 9.08
CA PHE A 99 4.98 7.33 9.00
C PHE A 99 5.25 5.92 8.43
N PHE A 100 6.44 5.67 7.88
CA PHE A 100 6.75 4.38 7.27
C PHE A 100 7.02 3.30 8.32
N GLU A 101 6.36 2.15 8.17
CA GLU A 101 6.76 0.86 8.72
C GLU A 101 7.96 0.36 7.91
N ASP A 102 9.13 0.32 8.53
CA ASP A 102 10.36 -0.19 7.91
C ASP A 102 10.23 -1.65 7.42
#